data_AF-A0A943FV89-F1
#
_entry.id   AF-A0A943FV89-F1
#
_cell.length_a   1.000
_cell.length_b   1.000
_cell.length_c   1.000
_cell.angle_alpha   90.00
_cell.angle_beta   90.00
_cell.angle_gamma   90.00
#
_symmetry.space_group_name_H-M   'P 1'
#
loop_
_entity.id
_entity.type
_entity.pdbx_description
1 polymer ?
#
loop_
_entity_poly.entity_id
_entity_poly.type
_entity_poly.pdbx_seq_one_letter_code
_entity_poly.pdbx_strand_id
1 'polypeptide(L)'
;MKNRVVGIFFALVLCLAMVPISAFAEQKTTIRTVDQLLQFAKAVDNGEYDDKTDAVVSLEADLDLKDVKTWTPIGSADNDANVPHFFSGKFYGNGHTISNLDFSDAYGMIEYESYGFFGYIENAEISGLTVQGSVNATGSRKYSDFGSIVGASIKSTIRDCVSDISFTNSDNYLYGSIGLCGFAMDSTFEHCQSKGSISVTRTDNDGASLNVGGIVGYAGGTSEIRYCFNTADIEVRANSIGGIAGSLGSGNPSITNCYSIGKLTVLGKPSGGNTGGIVGYIHGDTPIKNCYFAGEIDLTNYGVTTPPYNRLGGLVGKVESGTPVFKNNYYTETANVDSCATNGTIAGTAESIDFMKTKEFYDKLTQNGGDYRFNPNGTPLLPEHKYPTVEETPRYYYSSATTAKDEGKTGSPKTIDAGVGMYAVSAALSLTGMVYVSKKKS
;
A
#
# COMPACT_ATOMS: atom_id res chain seq x y z
N MET A 1 7.00 55.02 -36.85
CA MET A 1 7.50 54.08 -35.81
C MET A 1 6.43 53.14 -35.24
N LYS A 2 5.11 53.37 -35.44
CA LYS A 2 4.04 52.53 -34.86
C LYS A 2 3.83 51.16 -35.53
N ASN A 3 4.15 50.99 -36.82
CA ASN A 3 3.82 49.77 -37.57
C ASN A 3 4.92 48.69 -37.54
N ARG A 4 6.12 49.01 -37.03
CA ARG A 4 7.22 48.04 -36.85
C ARG A 4 7.18 47.32 -35.49
N VAL A 5 6.56 47.93 -34.48
CA VAL A 5 6.45 47.37 -33.13
C VAL A 5 5.37 46.27 -33.05
N VAL A 6 4.29 46.41 -33.81
CA VAL A 6 3.19 45.42 -33.85
C VAL A 6 3.62 44.11 -34.52
N GLY A 7 4.46 44.18 -35.57
CA GLY A 7 4.99 42.99 -36.24
C GLY A 7 5.99 42.19 -35.38
N ILE A 8 6.78 42.87 -34.54
CA ILE A 8 7.71 42.23 -33.61
C ILE A 8 6.93 41.53 -32.48
N PHE A 9 5.86 42.15 -31.96
CA PHE A 9 5.00 41.50 -30.95
C PHE A 9 4.27 40.26 -31.50
N PHE A 10 3.77 40.31 -32.74
CA PHE A 10 3.13 39.13 -33.36
C PHE A 10 4.12 37.99 -33.65
N ALA A 11 5.35 38.32 -34.05
CA ALA A 11 6.41 37.33 -34.23
C ALA A 11 6.87 36.70 -32.90
N LEU A 12 6.94 37.48 -31.81
CA LEU A 12 7.32 36.98 -30.48
C LEU A 12 6.23 36.07 -29.87
N VAL A 13 4.95 36.41 -30.09
CA VAL A 13 3.81 35.57 -29.69
C VAL A 13 3.72 34.29 -30.54
N LEU A 14 4.04 34.34 -31.83
CA LEU A 14 4.15 33.12 -32.65
C LEU A 14 5.34 32.25 -32.24
N CYS A 15 6.49 32.83 -31.86
CA CYS A 15 7.63 32.08 -31.35
C CYS A 15 7.35 31.45 -29.97
N LEU A 16 6.54 32.09 -29.11
CA LEU A 16 6.06 31.50 -27.84
C LEU A 16 4.98 30.43 -28.03
N ALA A 17 4.18 30.52 -29.11
CA ALA A 17 3.21 29.49 -29.49
C ALA A 17 3.83 28.33 -30.31
N MET A 18 5.07 28.50 -30.78
CA MET A 18 5.87 27.48 -31.46
C MET A 18 6.97 26.89 -30.58
N VAL A 19 7.03 27.24 -29.29
CA VAL A 19 7.65 26.34 -28.32
C VAL A 19 6.76 25.11 -28.32
N PRO A 20 7.23 23.95 -28.80
CA PRO A 20 6.38 22.79 -28.81
C PRO A 20 6.01 22.53 -27.34
N ILE A 21 4.72 22.34 -27.06
CA ILE A 21 4.21 21.97 -25.72
C ILE A 21 4.86 20.65 -25.24
N SER A 22 5.64 19.97 -26.10
CA SER A 22 6.62 18.94 -25.71
C SER A 22 7.76 19.43 -24.80
N ALA A 23 7.80 20.70 -24.40
CA ALA A 23 8.77 21.24 -23.44
C ALA A 23 8.42 20.94 -21.97
N PHE A 24 7.23 20.40 -21.67
CA PHE A 24 7.02 19.58 -20.47
C PHE A 24 7.14 18.12 -20.89
N ALA A 25 8.38 17.66 -21.08
CA ALA A 25 8.63 16.25 -21.25
C ALA A 25 8.39 15.56 -19.89
N GLU A 26 7.16 15.08 -19.69
CA GLU A 26 6.80 14.11 -18.66
C GLU A 26 7.84 12.98 -18.76
N GLN A 27 8.73 12.86 -17.78
CA GLN A 27 9.74 11.81 -17.77
C GLN A 27 8.99 10.47 -17.63
N LYS A 28 8.83 9.76 -18.75
CA LYS A 28 8.13 8.47 -18.81
C LYS A 28 9.13 7.34 -18.91
N THR A 29 9.13 6.47 -17.91
CA THR A 29 9.92 5.25 -17.86
C THR A 29 8.99 4.06 -17.88
N THR A 30 9.23 3.12 -18.79
CA THR A 30 8.43 1.89 -18.90
C THR A 30 9.32 0.69 -18.66
N ILE A 31 8.89 -0.18 -17.74
CA ILE A 31 9.65 -1.35 -17.29
C ILE A 31 8.89 -2.62 -17.70
N ARG A 32 9.55 -3.45 -18.51
CA ARG A 32 9.07 -4.76 -18.99
C ARG A 32 10.00 -5.91 -18.63
N THR A 33 11.22 -5.60 -18.18
CA THR A 33 12.25 -6.59 -17.87
C THR A 33 12.95 -6.26 -16.55
N VAL A 34 13.55 -7.27 -15.94
CA VAL A 34 14.36 -7.11 -14.72
C VAL A 34 15.51 -6.12 -14.95
N ASP A 35 16.21 -6.20 -16.10
CA ASP A 35 17.29 -5.25 -16.40
C ASP A 35 16.82 -3.79 -16.44
N GLN A 36 15.62 -3.53 -16.96
CA GLN A 36 15.03 -2.18 -16.96
C GLN A 36 14.68 -1.71 -15.55
N LEU A 37 14.20 -2.62 -14.70
CA LEU A 37 13.95 -2.34 -13.28
C LEU A 37 15.27 -1.98 -12.57
N LEU A 38 16.32 -2.76 -12.78
CA LEU A 38 17.63 -2.50 -12.16
C LEU A 38 18.25 -1.19 -12.66
N GLN A 39 18.08 -0.85 -13.94
CA GLN A 39 18.48 0.45 -14.48
C GLN A 39 17.70 1.61 -13.86
N PHE A 40 16.38 1.44 -13.68
CA PHE A 40 15.55 2.43 -13.02
C PHE A 40 15.98 2.65 -11.56
N ALA A 41 16.18 1.59 -10.78
CA ALA A 41 16.66 1.69 -9.41
C ALA A 41 17.99 2.45 -9.33
N LYS A 42 18.95 2.10 -10.20
CA LYS A 42 20.22 2.80 -10.29
C LYS A 42 20.08 4.28 -10.67
N ALA A 43 19.15 4.62 -11.55
CA ALA A 43 18.91 6.01 -11.96
C ALA A 43 18.35 6.85 -10.80
N VAL A 44 17.44 6.30 -10.00
CA VAL A 44 16.97 6.93 -8.76
C VAL A 44 18.14 7.14 -7.80
N ASP A 45 18.96 6.12 -7.58
CA ASP A 45 20.10 6.19 -6.66
C ASP A 45 21.24 7.10 -7.16
N ASN A 46 21.21 7.55 -8.43
CA ASN A 46 22.11 8.58 -8.97
C ASN A 46 21.49 9.99 -8.95
N GLY A 47 20.29 10.16 -8.37
CA GLY A 47 19.60 11.45 -8.23
C GLY A 47 18.80 11.88 -9.46
N GLU A 48 18.56 11.00 -10.44
CA GLU A 48 17.82 11.38 -11.66
C GLU A 48 16.33 11.65 -11.38
N TYR A 49 15.81 11.21 -10.23
CA TYR A 49 14.41 11.34 -9.83
C TYR A 49 14.19 12.24 -8.60
N ASP A 50 15.25 12.87 -8.08
CA ASP A 50 15.15 13.79 -6.95
C ASP A 50 14.22 14.95 -7.30
N ASP A 51 13.23 15.18 -6.44
CA ASP A 51 12.19 16.22 -6.57
C ASP A 51 11.39 16.16 -7.89
N LYS A 52 11.46 15.07 -8.66
CA LYS A 52 10.73 14.87 -9.93
C LYS A 52 9.32 14.35 -9.70
N THR A 53 8.47 15.18 -9.09
CA THR A 53 7.07 14.83 -8.75
C THR A 53 6.14 14.55 -9.93
N ASP A 54 6.54 14.96 -11.14
CA ASP A 54 5.83 14.72 -12.38
C ASP A 54 6.40 13.55 -13.22
N ALA A 55 7.51 12.93 -12.78
CA ALA A 55 8.03 11.74 -13.44
C ALA A 55 7.07 10.56 -13.27
N VAL A 56 6.86 9.80 -14.35
CA VAL A 56 5.95 8.66 -14.41
C VAL A 56 6.73 7.40 -14.77
N VAL A 57 6.63 6.39 -13.93
CA VAL A 57 7.25 5.08 -14.12
C VAL A 57 6.15 4.03 -14.11
N SER A 58 6.10 3.15 -15.11
CA SER A 58 5.12 2.07 -15.16
C SER A 58 5.75 0.69 -15.33
N LEU A 59 5.23 -0.28 -14.57
CA LEU A 59 5.41 -1.70 -14.88
C LEU A 59 4.40 -2.09 -15.96
N GLU A 60 4.85 -2.88 -16.93
CA GLU A 60 4.01 -3.41 -18.03
C GLU A 60 4.15 -4.94 -18.17
N ALA A 61 4.78 -5.57 -17.18
CA ALA A 61 4.93 -7.01 -17.06
C ALA A 61 5.20 -7.38 -15.60
N ASP A 62 4.82 -8.60 -15.22
CA ASP A 62 5.30 -9.21 -14.00
C ASP A 62 6.80 -9.51 -14.13
N LEU A 63 7.56 -9.27 -13.06
CA LEU A 63 9.02 -9.44 -13.05
C LEU A 63 9.43 -10.46 -11.99
N ASP A 64 10.20 -11.47 -12.40
CA ASP A 64 10.76 -12.50 -11.53
C ASP A 64 12.21 -12.17 -11.18
N LEU A 65 12.49 -11.88 -9.91
CA LEU A 65 13.81 -11.46 -9.41
C LEU A 65 14.66 -12.61 -8.85
N LYS A 66 14.31 -13.88 -9.11
CA LYS A 66 15.08 -15.04 -8.57
C LYS A 66 16.58 -15.04 -8.88
N ASP A 67 16.99 -14.40 -9.98
CA ASP A 67 18.39 -14.32 -10.42
C ASP A 67 19.10 -13.07 -9.87
N VAL A 68 18.37 -12.18 -9.19
CA VAL A 68 18.91 -11.01 -8.47
C VAL A 68 19.33 -11.46 -7.07
N LYS A 69 20.64 -11.66 -6.88
CA LYS A 69 21.18 -12.18 -5.61
C LYS A 69 21.01 -11.25 -4.42
N THR A 70 21.17 -9.94 -4.64
CA THR A 70 21.05 -8.93 -3.61
C THR A 70 20.26 -7.78 -4.21
N TRP A 71 19.12 -7.48 -3.60
CA TRP A 71 18.32 -6.34 -3.99
C TRP A 71 18.98 -5.05 -3.48
N THR A 72 19.11 -4.06 -4.36
CA THR A 72 19.43 -2.68 -3.95
C THR A 72 18.13 -1.90 -4.00
N PRO A 73 17.65 -1.36 -2.86
CA PRO A 73 16.40 -0.60 -2.82
C PRO A 73 16.42 0.59 -3.77
N ILE A 74 15.25 0.94 -4.30
CA ILE A 74 15.09 2.20 -5.04
C ILE A 74 15.04 3.35 -4.02
N GLY A 75 15.97 4.31 -4.10
CA GLY A 75 16.18 5.30 -3.05
C GLY A 75 16.92 4.66 -1.87
N SER A 76 18.11 4.12 -2.14
CA SER A 76 18.90 3.37 -1.17
C SER A 76 19.67 4.27 -0.20
N ALA A 77 19.84 3.78 1.03
CA ALA A 77 20.72 4.40 2.00
C ALA A 77 22.19 4.04 1.71
N ASP A 78 23.11 4.96 2.02
CA ASP A 78 24.53 4.69 2.06
C ASP A 78 24.93 3.90 3.33
N ASN A 79 26.23 3.58 3.47
CA ASN A 79 26.73 2.79 4.60
C ASN A 79 26.61 3.48 5.96
N ASP A 80 26.32 4.79 5.99
CA ASP A 80 26.11 5.61 7.17
C ASP A 80 24.61 5.93 7.38
N ALA A 81 23.72 5.21 6.69
CA ALA A 81 22.27 5.38 6.68
C ALA A 81 21.75 6.72 6.16
N ASN A 82 22.59 7.50 5.46
CA ASN A 82 22.10 8.68 4.77
C ASN A 82 21.39 8.24 3.49
N VAL A 83 20.32 8.92 3.13
CA VAL A 83 19.63 8.73 1.84
C VAL A 83 20.01 9.92 0.96
N PRO A 84 21.08 9.80 0.12
CA PRO A 84 21.53 10.93 -0.70
C PRO A 84 20.53 11.28 -1.82
N HIS A 85 19.79 10.28 -2.31
CA HIS A 85 18.87 10.37 -3.44
C HIS A 85 17.64 9.52 -3.19
N PHE A 86 16.49 9.93 -3.72
CA PHE A 86 15.20 9.29 -3.45
C PHE A 86 14.24 9.40 -4.62
N PHE A 87 13.18 8.60 -4.57
CA PHE A 87 12.12 8.69 -5.56
C PHE A 87 11.03 9.69 -5.11
N SER A 88 10.73 10.66 -5.99
CA SER A 88 9.62 11.60 -5.81
C SER A 88 8.51 11.51 -6.86
N GLY A 89 8.61 10.60 -7.83
CA GLY A 89 7.66 10.51 -8.94
C GLY A 89 6.42 9.67 -8.65
N LYS A 90 5.79 9.25 -9.74
CA LYS A 90 4.62 8.35 -9.75
C LYS A 90 5.04 6.99 -10.29
N PHE A 91 4.92 5.96 -9.47
CA PHE A 91 5.16 4.58 -9.84
C PHE A 91 3.85 3.82 -9.96
N TYR A 92 3.51 3.42 -11.18
CA TYR A 92 2.34 2.62 -11.49
C TYR A 92 2.76 1.16 -11.68
N GLY A 93 2.46 0.33 -10.69
CA GLY A 93 2.59 -1.12 -10.80
C GLY A 93 1.60 -1.73 -11.80
N ASN A 94 0.50 -1.02 -12.14
CA ASN A 94 -0.51 -1.47 -13.12
C ASN A 94 -1.11 -2.86 -12.84
N GLY A 95 -1.12 -3.29 -11.57
CA GLY A 95 -1.56 -4.62 -11.16
C GLY A 95 -0.50 -5.72 -11.33
N HIS A 96 0.71 -5.37 -11.77
CA HIS A 96 1.81 -6.31 -11.94
C HIS A 96 2.48 -6.70 -10.62
N THR A 97 3.15 -7.83 -10.69
CA THR A 97 3.84 -8.46 -9.55
C THR A 97 5.36 -8.45 -9.74
N ILE A 98 6.07 -8.09 -8.68
CA ILE A 98 7.50 -8.37 -8.50
C ILE A 98 7.61 -9.62 -7.63
N SER A 99 8.13 -10.71 -8.18
CA SER A 99 8.21 -12.02 -7.51
C SER A 99 9.64 -12.40 -7.14
N ASN A 100 9.75 -13.31 -6.16
CA ASN A 100 11.00 -13.93 -5.70
C ASN A 100 12.05 -12.92 -5.21
N LEU A 101 11.60 -11.83 -4.58
CA LEU A 101 12.51 -10.87 -3.98
C LEU A 101 13.01 -11.41 -2.62
N ASP A 102 14.33 -11.53 -2.47
CA ASP A 102 14.96 -11.91 -1.20
C ASP A 102 15.62 -10.69 -0.54
N PHE A 103 15.12 -10.34 0.65
CA PHE A 103 15.64 -9.22 1.44
C PHE A 103 16.66 -9.66 2.52
N SER A 104 16.88 -10.98 2.69
CA SER A 104 17.52 -11.56 3.88
C SER A 104 18.95 -11.08 4.12
N ASP A 105 19.74 -10.93 3.06
CA ASP A 105 21.17 -10.65 3.13
C ASP A 105 21.49 -9.20 3.54
N ALA A 106 20.62 -8.26 3.17
CA ALA A 106 20.85 -6.83 3.37
C ALA A 106 19.97 -6.22 4.47
N TYR A 107 18.83 -6.84 4.80
CA TYR A 107 17.96 -6.34 5.86
C TYR A 107 18.69 -6.18 7.20
N GLY A 108 18.71 -4.96 7.74
CA GLY A 108 19.15 -4.64 9.09
C GLY A 108 20.67 -4.75 9.28
N MET A 109 21.45 -4.56 8.21
CA MET A 109 22.91 -4.57 8.22
C MET A 109 23.48 -3.18 8.51
N ILE A 110 22.75 -2.13 8.12
CA ILE A 110 23.08 -0.73 8.36
C ILE A 110 22.16 -0.19 9.47
N GLU A 111 22.71 0.57 10.42
CA GLU A 111 21.92 1.10 11.54
C GLU A 111 21.13 2.31 11.09
N TYR A 112 19.83 2.37 11.37
CA TYR A 112 18.89 3.40 10.92
C TYR A 112 18.54 3.37 9.43
N GLU A 113 18.82 2.26 8.74
CA GLU A 113 18.47 2.15 7.33
C GLU A 113 16.96 1.95 7.11
N SER A 114 16.47 2.50 5.99
CA SER A 114 15.16 2.18 5.45
C SER A 114 15.32 1.19 4.30
N TYR A 115 14.67 0.03 4.41
CA TYR A 115 14.91 -1.09 3.49
C TYR A 115 13.61 -1.69 2.95
N GLY A 116 13.55 -1.94 1.65
CA GLY A 116 12.35 -2.40 0.96
C GLY A 116 12.52 -2.49 -0.56
N PHE A 117 11.43 -2.72 -1.30
CA PHE A 117 11.46 -2.56 -2.76
C PHE A 117 11.87 -1.12 -3.12
N PHE A 118 11.20 -0.14 -2.51
CA PHE A 118 11.72 1.20 -2.30
C PHE A 118 12.37 1.29 -0.92
N GLY A 119 13.56 1.87 -0.83
CA GLY A 119 14.21 2.15 0.45
C GLY A 119 13.56 3.37 1.09
N TYR A 120 13.59 4.49 0.37
CA TYR A 120 13.05 5.77 0.81
C TYR A 120 12.32 6.49 -0.33
N ILE A 121 11.15 7.06 -0.02
CA ILE A 121 10.38 7.90 -0.93
C ILE A 121 9.95 9.20 -0.25
N GLU A 122 9.93 10.29 -1.01
CA GLU A 122 9.40 11.57 -0.55
C GLU A 122 8.60 12.27 -1.65
N ASN A 123 7.40 12.77 -1.31
CA ASN A 123 6.45 13.39 -2.25
C ASN A 123 6.07 12.49 -3.44
N ALA A 124 6.10 11.17 -3.26
CA ALA A 124 5.87 10.19 -4.31
C ALA A 124 4.45 9.61 -4.29
N GLU A 125 4.04 9.01 -5.42
CA GLU A 125 2.84 8.19 -5.51
C GLU A 125 3.21 6.78 -5.98
N ILE A 126 2.87 5.74 -5.21
CA ILE A 126 3.02 4.33 -5.60
C ILE A 126 1.63 3.71 -5.69
N SER A 127 1.31 3.06 -6.81
CA SER A 127 -0.01 2.46 -7.00
C SER A 127 0.02 1.09 -7.66
N GLY A 128 -0.88 0.20 -7.24
CA GLY A 128 -1.19 -1.04 -7.97
C GLY A 128 -0.04 -2.03 -8.09
N LEU A 129 0.82 -2.13 -7.09
CA LEU A 129 2.01 -2.98 -7.09
C LEU A 129 1.83 -4.16 -6.13
N THR A 130 2.12 -5.38 -6.59
CA THR A 130 2.29 -6.54 -5.70
C THR A 130 3.77 -6.87 -5.56
N VAL A 131 4.27 -7.03 -4.34
CA VAL A 131 5.62 -7.54 -4.07
C VAL A 131 5.53 -8.86 -3.30
N GLN A 132 6.15 -9.89 -3.89
CA GLN A 132 6.24 -11.25 -3.37
C GLN A 132 7.70 -11.61 -3.10
N GLY A 133 7.93 -12.29 -1.98
CA GLY A 133 9.29 -12.55 -1.54
C GLY A 133 9.39 -13.00 -0.09
N SER A 134 10.61 -12.94 0.44
CA SER A 134 10.88 -13.40 1.80
C SER A 134 11.97 -12.60 2.49
N VAL A 135 11.91 -12.63 3.82
CA VAL A 135 13.01 -12.22 4.68
C VAL A 135 13.28 -13.35 5.66
N ASN A 136 14.52 -13.83 5.72
CA ASN A 136 14.97 -14.76 6.73
C ASN A 136 16.10 -14.11 7.56
N ALA A 137 15.73 -13.53 8.70
CA ALA A 137 16.68 -12.93 9.63
C ALA A 137 17.38 -14.03 10.45
N THR A 138 18.44 -14.60 9.88
CA THR A 138 19.25 -15.69 10.48
C THR A 138 20.27 -15.21 11.52
N GLY A 139 20.47 -13.90 11.65
CA GLY A 139 21.29 -13.27 12.68
C GLY A 139 20.60 -12.03 13.25
N SER A 140 21.12 -11.53 14.38
CA SER A 140 20.64 -10.27 14.97
C SER A 140 20.89 -9.11 14.01
N ARG A 141 19.98 -8.13 14.02
CA ARG A 141 19.94 -6.99 13.12
C ARG A 141 20.01 -5.68 13.87
N LYS A 142 20.55 -4.65 13.21
CA LYS A 142 20.56 -3.27 13.71
C LYS A 142 19.16 -2.65 13.56
N TYR A 143 18.99 -1.42 14.06
CA TYR A 143 17.76 -0.67 13.82
C TYR A 143 17.53 -0.51 12.33
N SER A 144 16.36 -0.91 11.84
CA SER A 144 15.96 -0.71 10.45
C SER A 144 14.45 -0.57 10.32
N ASP A 145 14.03 0.32 9.44
CA ASP A 145 12.65 0.43 9.00
C ASP A 145 12.48 -0.40 7.74
N PHE A 146 11.96 -1.61 7.91
CA PHE A 146 11.68 -2.53 6.82
C PHE A 146 10.24 -2.44 6.36
N GLY A 147 10.06 -2.20 5.06
CA GLY A 147 8.77 -2.34 4.40
C GLY A 147 8.90 -3.12 3.11
N SER A 148 8.01 -4.09 2.89
CA SER A 148 8.07 -4.89 1.66
C SER A 148 7.95 -4.03 0.39
N ILE A 149 7.11 -2.99 0.43
CA ILE A 149 6.98 -2.02 -0.66
C ILE A 149 7.90 -0.83 -0.40
N VAL A 150 7.86 -0.25 0.81
CA VAL A 150 8.61 0.98 1.13
C VAL A 150 9.24 0.92 2.52
N GLY A 151 10.56 1.05 2.63
CA GLY A 151 11.24 1.19 3.92
C GLY A 151 10.72 2.40 4.70
N ALA A 152 10.92 3.61 4.16
CA ALA A 152 10.43 4.85 4.71
C ALA A 152 9.67 5.72 3.70
N SER A 153 8.53 6.26 4.12
CA SER A 153 7.63 7.10 3.32
C SER A 153 7.41 8.46 3.98
N ILE A 154 7.72 9.53 3.26
CA ILE A 154 7.47 10.92 3.72
C ILE A 154 6.56 11.64 2.73
N LYS A 155 5.46 12.25 3.20
CA LYS A 155 4.52 13.04 2.37
C LYS A 155 4.08 12.34 1.08
N SER A 156 3.97 11.02 1.11
CA SER A 156 3.75 10.20 -0.08
C SER A 156 2.41 9.46 0.00
N THR A 157 1.92 8.99 -1.14
CA THR A 157 0.70 8.19 -1.23
C THR A 157 1.02 6.79 -1.75
N ILE A 158 0.69 5.77 -0.98
CA ILE A 158 0.80 4.36 -1.38
C ILE A 158 -0.62 3.82 -1.47
N ARG A 159 -1.03 3.36 -2.66
CA ARG A 159 -2.39 2.86 -2.87
C ARG A 159 -2.44 1.54 -3.63
N ASP A 160 -3.45 0.71 -3.35
CA ASP A 160 -3.68 -0.54 -4.08
C ASP A 160 -2.47 -1.48 -4.13
N CYS A 161 -1.59 -1.39 -3.13
CA CYS A 161 -0.38 -2.19 -3.07
C CYS A 161 -0.61 -3.44 -2.22
N VAL A 162 -0.01 -4.56 -2.63
CA VAL A 162 -0.12 -5.84 -1.94
C VAL A 162 1.27 -6.31 -1.50
N SER A 163 1.42 -6.46 -0.19
CA SER A 163 2.57 -7.12 0.42
C SER A 163 2.26 -8.61 0.58
N ASP A 164 3.02 -9.46 -0.10
CA ASP A 164 2.96 -10.91 0.01
C ASP A 164 4.34 -11.47 0.38
N ILE A 165 4.84 -11.01 1.54
CA ILE A 165 6.14 -11.38 2.10
C ILE A 165 5.99 -12.38 3.24
N SER A 166 6.83 -13.42 3.21
CA SER A 166 7.09 -14.27 4.38
C SER A 166 8.30 -13.73 5.13
N PHE A 167 8.06 -13.10 6.28
CA PHE A 167 9.11 -12.62 7.18
C PHE A 167 9.31 -13.62 8.32
N THR A 168 10.50 -14.21 8.40
CA THR A 168 10.84 -15.17 9.45
C THR A 168 12.07 -14.73 10.23
N ASN A 169 11.96 -14.78 11.56
CA ASN A 169 13.03 -14.55 12.49
C ASN A 169 13.00 -15.64 13.57
N SER A 170 14.03 -16.48 13.54
CA SER A 170 14.20 -17.62 14.45
C SER A 170 15.20 -17.25 15.53
N ASP A 171 14.71 -16.60 16.59
CA ASP A 171 15.49 -16.30 17.80
C ASP A 171 16.63 -15.28 17.63
N ASN A 172 16.44 -14.23 16.82
CA ASN A 172 17.42 -13.15 16.64
C ASN A 172 16.89 -11.78 17.10
N TYR A 173 17.74 -10.93 17.68
CA TYR A 173 17.34 -9.57 18.05
C TYR A 173 17.02 -8.75 16.80
N LEU A 174 15.82 -8.17 16.75
CA LEU A 174 15.39 -7.25 15.71
C LEU A 174 15.02 -5.90 16.29
N TYR A 175 15.25 -4.87 15.48
CA TYR A 175 15.13 -3.49 15.90
C TYR A 175 14.57 -2.58 14.81
N GLY A 176 13.65 -1.68 15.17
CA GLY A 176 13.01 -0.75 14.22
C GLY A 176 11.54 -1.09 13.93
N SER A 177 11.16 -1.09 12.65
CA SER A 177 9.77 -1.18 12.22
C SER A 177 9.59 -2.17 11.06
N ILE A 178 8.48 -2.90 11.03
CA ILE A 178 8.17 -3.91 10.01
C ILE A 178 6.74 -3.72 9.51
N GLY A 179 6.55 -3.72 8.19
CA GLY A 179 5.23 -3.80 7.56
C GLY A 179 5.26 -3.85 6.03
N LEU A 180 4.13 -3.50 5.39
CA LEU A 180 4.14 -3.12 3.97
C LEU A 180 4.99 -1.85 3.79
N CYS A 181 4.86 -0.92 4.74
CA CYS A 181 5.76 0.18 4.96
C CYS A 181 6.37 0.11 6.37
N GLY A 182 7.68 0.29 6.49
CA GLY A 182 8.37 0.28 7.79
C GLY A 182 8.01 1.53 8.60
N PHE A 183 8.34 2.70 8.06
CA PHE A 183 8.18 4.00 8.69
C PHE A 183 7.43 4.99 7.80
N ALA A 184 6.47 5.72 8.35
CA ALA A 184 5.69 6.71 7.62
C ALA A 184 5.51 8.02 8.39
N MET A 185 5.81 9.15 7.73
CA MET A 185 5.42 10.50 8.17
C MET A 185 4.56 11.19 7.12
N ASP A 186 3.48 11.83 7.56
CA ASP A 186 2.57 12.62 6.73
C ASP A 186 2.13 11.89 5.43
N SER A 187 2.03 10.56 5.48
CA SER A 187 1.80 9.72 4.30
C SER A 187 0.43 9.07 4.31
N THR A 188 -0.11 8.77 3.12
CA THR A 188 -1.41 8.14 2.96
C THR A 188 -1.26 6.71 2.45
N PHE A 189 -1.92 5.77 3.11
CA PHE A 189 -2.08 4.39 2.69
C PHE A 189 -3.55 4.12 2.41
N GLU A 190 -3.85 3.71 1.18
CA GLU A 190 -5.23 3.51 0.72
C GLU A 190 -5.39 2.20 -0.04
N HIS A 191 -6.37 1.36 0.31
CA HIS A 191 -6.59 0.08 -0.40
C HIS A 191 -5.38 -0.88 -0.40
N CYS A 192 -4.47 -0.73 0.56
CA CYS A 192 -3.31 -1.61 0.69
C CYS A 192 -3.64 -2.89 1.46
N GLN A 193 -2.96 -3.98 1.07
CA GLN A 193 -3.17 -5.30 1.66
C GLN A 193 -1.85 -5.93 2.11
N SER A 194 -1.90 -6.64 3.25
CA SER A 194 -0.86 -7.61 3.64
C SER A 194 -1.42 -9.03 3.65
N LYS A 195 -0.75 -9.98 2.99
CA LYS A 195 -1.19 -11.37 2.78
C LYS A 195 -0.28 -12.46 3.34
N GLY A 196 1.03 -12.23 3.37
CA GLY A 196 2.03 -13.25 3.65
C GLY A 196 2.05 -13.70 5.12
N SER A 197 3.21 -13.68 5.75
CA SER A 197 3.32 -14.04 7.17
C SER A 197 4.43 -13.25 7.84
N ILE A 198 4.24 -12.96 9.13
CA ILE A 198 5.26 -12.30 9.94
C ILE A 198 5.46 -13.14 11.21
N SER A 199 6.61 -13.82 11.30
CA SER A 199 7.01 -14.60 12.46
C SER A 199 8.30 -14.02 13.07
N VAL A 200 8.18 -13.42 14.26
CA VAL A 200 9.29 -12.85 15.03
C VAL A 200 9.31 -13.47 16.42
N THR A 201 10.18 -14.45 16.64
CA THR A 201 10.08 -15.33 17.82
C THR A 201 10.86 -14.85 19.05
N ARG A 202 11.78 -13.89 18.88
CA ARG A 202 12.60 -13.32 19.97
C ARG A 202 12.62 -11.80 20.01
N THR A 203 12.33 -11.28 21.21
CA THR A 203 12.76 -9.96 21.69
C THR A 203 12.95 -10.01 23.21
N ASP A 204 14.12 -10.44 23.69
CA ASP A 204 14.57 -10.24 25.07
C ASP A 204 15.16 -8.83 25.29
N ASN A 205 15.06 -8.36 26.52
CA ASN A 205 15.00 -6.94 26.94
C ASN A 205 16.33 -6.15 26.88
N ASP A 206 16.23 -4.86 26.52
CA ASP A 206 16.68 -3.67 27.31
C ASP A 206 16.68 -2.42 26.41
N GLY A 207 15.54 -1.75 26.30
CA GLY A 207 15.40 -0.55 25.46
C GLY A 207 15.02 -0.84 24.02
N ALA A 208 15.07 -2.10 23.59
CA ALA A 208 14.65 -2.47 22.26
C ALA A 208 13.13 -2.25 22.05
N SER A 209 12.69 -1.22 21.30
CA SER A 209 11.42 -1.04 20.58
C SER A 209 11.38 -1.61 19.13
N LEU A 210 10.68 -2.73 18.91
CA LEU A 210 10.26 -3.21 17.58
C LEU A 210 8.75 -2.96 17.36
N ASN A 211 8.40 -2.29 16.25
CA ASN A 211 7.02 -2.04 15.84
C ASN A 211 6.65 -2.91 14.65
N VAL A 212 5.60 -3.72 14.77
CA VAL A 212 5.14 -4.63 13.71
C VAL A 212 3.69 -4.31 13.36
N GLY A 213 3.47 -3.90 12.12
CA GLY A 213 2.14 -3.70 11.54
C GLY A 213 2.02 -4.42 10.22
N GLY A 214 0.88 -5.06 9.94
CA GLY A 214 0.68 -5.67 8.62
C GLY A 214 0.81 -4.64 7.49
N ILE A 215 0.33 -3.41 7.69
CA ILE A 215 0.40 -2.31 6.71
C ILE A 215 1.53 -1.35 7.04
N VAL A 216 1.57 -0.78 8.26
CA VAL A 216 2.60 0.19 8.63
C VAL A 216 3.25 -0.19 9.97
N GLY A 217 4.57 -0.30 10.03
CA GLY A 217 5.27 -0.53 11.29
C GLY A 217 5.10 0.64 12.26
N TYR A 218 5.53 1.82 11.84
CA TYR A 218 5.36 3.08 12.57
C TYR A 218 4.74 4.16 11.67
N ALA A 219 3.65 4.79 12.12
CA ALA A 219 3.05 5.94 11.45
C ALA A 219 3.00 7.13 12.41
N GLY A 220 3.31 8.33 11.93
CA GLY A 220 3.11 9.57 12.66
C GLY A 220 2.94 10.77 11.73
N GLY A 221 3.09 11.97 12.25
CA GLY A 221 2.62 13.17 11.56
C GLY A 221 1.11 13.07 11.31
N THR A 222 0.64 13.62 10.20
CA THR A 222 -0.75 13.52 9.75
C THR A 222 -1.00 12.29 8.86
N SER A 223 -0.27 11.19 9.08
CA SER A 223 -0.42 9.99 8.24
C SER A 223 -1.85 9.43 8.31
N GLU A 224 -2.35 8.94 7.18
CA GLU A 224 -3.69 8.37 7.05
C GLU A 224 -3.62 6.93 6.56
N ILE A 225 -4.20 5.98 7.29
CA ILE A 225 -4.31 4.58 6.88
C ILE A 225 -5.79 4.28 6.70
N ARG A 226 -6.25 4.12 5.45
CA ARG A 226 -7.66 3.94 5.16
C ARG A 226 -7.93 2.87 4.14
N TYR A 227 -9.06 2.16 4.29
CA TYR A 227 -9.41 1.08 3.36
C TYR A 227 -8.31 0.01 3.23
N CYS A 228 -7.50 -0.20 4.27
CA CYS A 228 -6.42 -1.17 4.25
C CYS A 228 -6.81 -2.42 5.04
N PHE A 229 -6.23 -3.57 4.68
CA PHE A 229 -6.52 -4.79 5.41
C PHE A 229 -5.37 -5.78 5.49
N ASN A 230 -5.35 -6.51 6.60
CA ASN A 230 -4.37 -7.56 6.86
C ASN A 230 -5.04 -8.93 6.88
N THR A 231 -4.54 -9.84 6.06
CA THR A 231 -4.85 -11.27 6.12
C THR A 231 -3.64 -12.11 6.51
N ALA A 232 -2.46 -11.49 6.64
CA ALA A 232 -1.24 -12.17 7.05
C ALA A 232 -1.33 -12.60 8.52
N ASP A 233 -0.90 -13.82 8.80
CA ASP A 233 -0.72 -14.30 10.16
C ASP A 233 0.49 -13.60 10.79
N ILE A 234 0.31 -13.14 12.03
CA ILE A 234 1.31 -12.42 12.79
C ILE A 234 1.59 -13.21 14.07
N GLU A 235 2.75 -13.86 14.11
CA GLU A 235 3.27 -14.56 15.28
C GLU A 235 4.48 -13.83 15.82
N VAL A 236 4.35 -13.18 16.97
CA VAL A 236 5.36 -12.19 17.36
C VAL A 236 5.58 -12.12 18.87
N ARG A 237 6.86 -11.98 19.22
CA ARG A 237 7.37 -11.45 20.48
C ARG A 237 7.96 -10.08 20.14
N ALA A 238 7.23 -8.99 20.34
CA ALA A 238 7.68 -7.62 20.01
C ALA A 238 7.07 -6.56 20.93
N ASN A 239 7.43 -5.27 20.73
CA ASN A 239 7.04 -4.18 21.63
C ASN A 239 5.70 -3.54 21.29
N SER A 240 5.40 -3.37 20.01
CA SER A 240 4.16 -2.76 19.54
C SER A 240 3.68 -3.53 18.32
N ILE A 241 2.58 -4.25 18.46
CA ILE A 241 2.07 -5.19 17.44
C ILE A 241 0.64 -4.84 17.10
N GLY A 242 0.36 -4.62 15.82
CA GLY A 242 -1.01 -4.48 15.32
C GLY A 242 -1.21 -5.17 13.98
N GLY A 243 -2.44 -5.63 13.72
CA GLY A 243 -2.78 -6.17 12.40
C GLY A 243 -2.62 -5.12 11.28
N ILE A 244 -2.91 -3.85 11.57
CA ILE A 244 -2.76 -2.75 10.60
C ILE A 244 -1.50 -1.93 10.89
N ALA A 245 -1.35 -1.44 12.13
CA ALA A 245 -0.25 -0.58 12.52
C ALA A 245 0.45 -1.06 13.79
N GLY A 246 1.78 -1.10 13.79
CA GLY A 246 2.53 -1.40 15.02
C GLY A 246 2.38 -0.29 16.04
N SER A 247 2.73 0.94 15.64
CA SER A 247 2.72 2.13 16.48
C SER A 247 2.18 3.35 15.74
N LEU A 248 1.35 4.13 16.43
CA LEU A 248 0.85 5.43 16.01
C LEU A 248 1.50 6.51 16.90
N GLY A 249 2.40 7.26 16.30
CA GLY A 249 3.22 8.28 16.95
C GLY A 249 2.58 9.66 17.02
N SER A 250 3.42 10.66 17.29
CA SER A 250 3.03 12.07 17.37
C SER A 250 2.45 12.59 16.05
N GLY A 251 1.67 13.67 16.11
CA GLY A 251 1.03 14.28 14.93
C GLY A 251 -0.40 13.81 14.65
N ASN A 252 -0.90 12.87 15.46
CA ASN A 252 -2.26 12.33 15.39
C ASN A 252 -2.58 11.65 14.04
N PRO A 253 -1.83 10.61 13.64
CA PRO A 253 -2.18 9.81 12.47
C PRO A 253 -3.58 9.18 12.65
N SER A 254 -4.18 8.66 11.58
CA SER A 254 -5.54 8.12 11.63
C SER A 254 -5.67 6.75 10.98
N ILE A 255 -6.63 5.95 11.47
CA ILE A 255 -7.02 4.69 10.85
C ILE A 255 -8.53 4.67 10.61
N THR A 256 -8.97 4.46 9.37
CA THR A 256 -10.41 4.46 9.04
C THR A 256 -10.78 3.37 8.04
N ASN A 257 -11.88 2.65 8.26
CA ASN A 257 -12.35 1.58 7.36
C ASN A 257 -11.24 0.54 7.10
N CYS A 258 -10.61 0.04 8.15
CA CYS A 258 -9.54 -0.95 8.04
C CYS A 258 -9.90 -2.22 8.80
N TYR A 259 -9.40 -3.37 8.36
CA TYR A 259 -9.65 -4.60 9.09
C TYR A 259 -8.47 -5.57 9.10
N SER A 260 -8.40 -6.41 10.12
CA SER A 260 -7.43 -7.50 10.17
C SER A 260 -8.14 -8.81 10.48
N ILE A 261 -7.89 -9.84 9.68
CA ILE A 261 -8.43 -11.20 9.86
C ILE A 261 -7.35 -12.27 10.02
N GLY A 262 -6.07 -11.91 9.85
CA GLY A 262 -4.97 -12.83 10.10
C GLY A 262 -4.93 -13.26 11.56
N LYS A 263 -4.46 -14.48 11.81
CA LYS A 263 -4.25 -15.01 13.16
C LYS A 263 -3.18 -14.20 13.87
N LEU A 264 -3.44 -13.88 15.13
CA LEU A 264 -2.52 -13.15 16.00
C LEU A 264 -2.02 -14.08 17.10
N THR A 265 -0.80 -14.60 16.95
CA THR A 265 -0.15 -15.46 17.96
C THR A 265 0.78 -14.61 18.81
N VAL A 266 0.44 -14.46 20.10
CA VAL A 266 1.19 -13.60 21.01
C VAL A 266 2.18 -14.43 21.81
N LEU A 267 3.48 -14.20 21.55
CA LEU A 267 4.56 -14.91 22.21
C LEU A 267 5.02 -14.14 23.47
N GLY A 268 5.39 -14.90 24.50
CA GLY A 268 5.57 -14.39 25.87
C GLY A 268 6.38 -13.08 26.03
N LYS A 269 5.72 -12.08 26.64
CA LYS A 269 6.38 -10.99 27.37
C LYS A 269 5.45 -10.48 28.49
N PRO A 270 5.80 -10.66 29.78
CA PRO A 270 5.02 -10.09 30.90
C PRO A 270 5.25 -8.58 31.08
N SER A 271 6.33 -8.03 30.52
CA SER A 271 6.70 -6.62 30.56
C SER A 271 7.07 -6.15 29.16
N GLY A 272 6.97 -4.87 28.82
CA GLY A 272 7.52 -4.32 27.57
C GLY A 272 6.74 -4.47 26.24
N GLY A 273 5.79 -5.40 26.04
CA GLY A 273 5.07 -5.56 24.75
C GLY A 273 3.58 -5.18 24.75
N ASN A 274 3.10 -4.43 23.75
CA ASN A 274 1.71 -4.01 23.53
C ASN A 274 1.16 -4.61 22.25
N THR A 275 0.06 -5.35 22.33
CA THR A 275 -0.52 -6.04 21.18
C THR A 275 -2.00 -5.69 21.04
N GLY A 276 -2.41 -5.28 19.83
CA GLY A 276 -3.79 -5.05 19.47
C GLY A 276 -4.17 -5.70 18.14
N GLY A 277 -5.44 -6.04 17.94
CA GLY A 277 -5.90 -6.57 16.66
C GLY A 277 -5.73 -5.61 15.48
N ILE A 278 -5.82 -4.30 15.73
CA ILE A 278 -5.60 -3.24 14.72
C ILE A 278 -4.31 -2.48 15.00
N VAL A 279 -4.11 -2.02 16.24
CA VAL A 279 -2.96 -1.17 16.62
C VAL A 279 -2.28 -1.67 17.88
N GLY A 280 -0.95 -1.74 17.89
CA GLY A 280 -0.19 -2.09 19.09
C GLY A 280 -0.12 -0.96 20.11
N TYR A 281 0.35 0.20 19.67
CA TYR A 281 0.66 1.33 20.55
C TYR A 281 0.20 2.67 19.98
N ILE A 282 -0.34 3.54 20.83
CA ILE A 282 -0.81 4.87 20.46
C ILE A 282 -0.16 5.93 21.36
N HIS A 283 0.36 6.98 20.74
CA HIS A 283 0.88 8.18 21.38
C HIS A 283 0.25 9.43 20.75
N GLY A 284 -0.87 9.91 21.31
CA GLY A 284 -1.57 11.11 20.83
C GLY A 284 -3.08 10.94 20.66
N ASP A 285 -3.72 11.93 20.04
CA ASP A 285 -5.18 12.01 19.85
C ASP A 285 -5.62 11.36 18.53
N THR A 286 -5.16 10.14 18.28
CA THR A 286 -5.39 9.41 17.03
C THR A 286 -6.87 9.01 16.86
N PRO A 287 -7.55 9.39 15.76
CA PRO A 287 -8.86 8.84 15.46
C PRO A 287 -8.76 7.45 14.82
N ILE A 288 -9.48 6.48 15.38
CA ILE A 288 -9.62 5.12 14.84
C ILE A 288 -11.11 4.82 14.68
N LYS A 289 -11.55 4.65 13.43
CA LYS A 289 -12.98 4.61 13.11
C LYS A 289 -13.32 3.49 12.13
N ASN A 290 -14.48 2.88 12.33
CA ASN A 290 -15.05 1.89 11.42
C ASN A 290 -14.11 0.70 11.17
N CYS A 291 -13.33 0.29 12.16
CA CYS A 291 -12.35 -0.78 12.01
C CYS A 291 -12.82 -2.06 12.67
N TYR A 292 -12.38 -3.22 12.18
CA TYR A 292 -12.58 -4.45 12.95
C TYR A 292 -11.43 -5.44 12.86
N PHE A 293 -11.17 -6.11 13.99
CA PHE A 293 -10.32 -7.29 14.04
C PHE A 293 -11.20 -8.53 14.13
N ALA A 294 -11.08 -9.45 13.16
CA ALA A 294 -11.85 -10.69 13.09
C ALA A 294 -10.94 -11.93 13.00
N GLY A 295 -9.69 -11.82 13.44
CA GLY A 295 -8.75 -12.94 13.52
C GLY A 295 -8.90 -13.75 14.81
N GLU A 296 -8.29 -14.93 14.82
CA GLU A 296 -8.05 -15.70 16.05
C GLU A 296 -6.93 -15.05 16.86
N ILE A 297 -7.09 -14.97 18.18
CA ILE A 297 -6.01 -14.60 19.11
C ILE A 297 -5.54 -15.87 19.79
N ASP A 298 -4.32 -16.29 19.51
CA ASP A 298 -3.69 -17.46 20.12
C ASP A 298 -2.74 -17.06 21.22
N LEU A 299 -3.10 -17.46 22.45
CA LEU A 299 -2.38 -17.17 23.69
C LEU A 299 -1.70 -18.40 24.28
N THR A 300 -1.60 -19.51 23.55
CA THR A 300 -1.02 -20.78 24.05
C THR A 300 0.40 -20.58 24.59
N ASN A 301 1.15 -19.68 23.95
CA ASN A 301 2.53 -19.32 24.31
C ASN A 301 2.65 -17.92 24.92
N TYR A 302 1.52 -17.33 25.33
CA TYR A 302 1.50 -16.06 26.04
C TYR A 302 1.90 -16.32 27.50
N GLY A 303 3.18 -16.08 27.82
CA GLY A 303 3.77 -16.37 29.13
C GLY A 303 3.16 -15.62 30.34
N VAL A 304 2.02 -14.93 30.16
CA VAL A 304 1.22 -14.33 31.23
C VAL A 304 0.06 -15.27 31.56
N THR A 305 0.12 -15.90 32.73
CA THR A 305 -0.84 -16.96 33.13
C THR A 305 -2.00 -16.46 33.99
N THR A 306 -1.99 -15.20 34.43
CA THR A 306 -3.02 -14.62 35.30
C THR A 306 -3.66 -13.39 34.61
N PRO A 307 -4.93 -13.49 34.19
CA PRO A 307 -5.73 -12.35 33.74
C PRO A 307 -5.91 -11.25 34.81
N PRO A 308 -6.23 -9.99 34.43
CA PRO A 308 -6.41 -9.50 33.05
C PRO A 308 -5.09 -9.24 32.33
N TYR A 309 -5.11 -9.32 30.99
CA TYR A 309 -3.93 -9.14 30.16
C TYR A 309 -3.67 -7.65 29.88
N ASN A 310 -2.98 -6.96 30.79
CA ASN A 310 -2.80 -5.49 30.78
C ASN A 310 -2.03 -4.90 29.58
N ARG A 311 -1.54 -5.72 28.65
CA ARG A 311 -0.87 -5.25 27.42
C ARG A 311 -1.27 -6.00 26.14
N LEU A 312 -2.38 -6.71 26.22
CA LEU A 312 -3.05 -7.32 25.07
C LEU A 312 -4.46 -6.76 25.03
N GLY A 313 -4.77 -5.98 24.00
CA GLY A 313 -6.13 -5.54 23.73
C GLY A 313 -6.67 -6.16 22.46
N GLY A 314 -7.98 -6.33 22.39
CA GLY A 314 -8.63 -6.94 21.24
C GLY A 314 -8.55 -6.05 20.00
N LEU A 315 -8.61 -4.73 20.17
CA LEU A 315 -8.45 -3.75 19.09
C LEU A 315 -7.13 -2.97 19.19
N VAL A 316 -6.83 -2.47 20.40
CA VAL A 316 -5.67 -1.60 20.68
C VAL A 316 -4.85 -2.17 21.83
N GLY A 317 -3.53 -2.30 21.68
CA GLY A 317 -2.68 -2.78 22.77
C GLY A 317 -2.54 -1.78 23.91
N LYS A 318 -2.00 -0.59 23.63
CA LYS A 318 -1.80 0.45 24.65
C LYS A 318 -2.05 1.85 24.11
N VAL A 319 -2.68 2.69 24.94
CA VAL A 319 -2.71 4.14 24.78
C VAL A 319 -1.77 4.75 25.83
N GLU A 320 -0.67 5.34 25.39
CA GLU A 320 0.29 6.00 26.29
C GLU A 320 -0.19 7.37 26.74
N SER A 321 -0.64 8.17 25.79
CA SER A 321 -0.95 9.58 25.99
C SER A 321 -2.04 10.02 25.01
N GLY A 322 -2.65 11.17 25.33
CA GLY A 322 -3.74 11.73 24.55
C GLY A 322 -5.09 11.09 24.86
N THR A 323 -6.06 11.45 24.04
CA THR A 323 -7.46 11.05 24.10
C THR A 323 -7.91 10.58 22.71
N PRO A 324 -7.45 9.39 22.26
CA PRO A 324 -7.82 8.86 20.95
C PRO A 324 -9.34 8.78 20.78
N VAL A 325 -9.81 9.05 19.57
CA VAL A 325 -11.24 9.01 19.24
C VAL A 325 -11.56 7.67 18.61
N PHE A 326 -12.20 6.79 19.39
CA PHE A 326 -12.68 5.51 18.93
C PHE A 326 -14.16 5.58 18.54
N LYS A 327 -14.51 5.10 17.35
CA LYS A 327 -15.91 5.07 16.89
C LYS A 327 -16.16 3.87 15.99
N ASN A 328 -17.24 3.15 16.24
CA ASN A 328 -17.72 2.08 15.36
C ASN A 328 -16.64 1.01 15.08
N ASN A 329 -15.90 0.62 16.12
CA ASN A 329 -14.87 -0.39 16.01
C ASN A 329 -15.29 -1.69 16.70
N TYR A 330 -14.84 -2.82 16.18
CA TYR A 330 -15.22 -4.15 16.67
C TYR A 330 -14.02 -5.08 16.75
N TYR A 331 -14.07 -6.07 17.63
CA TYR A 331 -13.04 -7.09 17.70
C TYR A 331 -13.63 -8.44 18.09
N THR A 332 -13.00 -9.53 17.64
CA THR A 332 -13.38 -10.89 18.06
C THR A 332 -13.32 -11.01 19.58
N GLU A 333 -14.44 -11.38 20.19
CA GLU A 333 -14.52 -11.65 21.62
C GLU A 333 -13.54 -12.77 22.00
N THR A 334 -12.64 -12.46 22.93
CA THR A 334 -11.70 -13.40 23.52
C THR A 334 -11.78 -13.25 25.03
N ALA A 335 -11.98 -14.36 25.74
CA ALA A 335 -12.09 -14.32 27.20
C ALA A 335 -10.86 -13.66 27.80
N ASN A 336 -11.07 -12.66 28.67
CA ASN A 336 -10.04 -11.89 29.37
C ASN A 336 -9.22 -10.89 28.53
N VAL A 337 -9.67 -10.57 27.31
CA VAL A 337 -9.06 -9.53 26.48
C VAL A 337 -10.02 -8.35 26.34
N ASP A 338 -9.67 -7.24 26.96
CA ASP A 338 -10.39 -5.97 26.81
C ASP A 338 -10.09 -5.32 25.46
N SER A 339 -10.92 -4.38 25.02
CA SER A 339 -10.71 -3.68 23.74
C SER A 339 -9.40 -2.89 23.69
N CYS A 340 -8.99 -2.31 24.84
CA CYS A 340 -7.73 -1.64 25.07
C CYS A 340 -7.14 -2.16 26.38
N ALA A 341 -5.87 -2.55 26.38
CA ALA A 341 -5.27 -3.19 27.55
C ALA A 341 -4.93 -2.22 28.70
N THR A 342 -4.89 -0.91 28.41
CA THR A 342 -4.47 0.12 29.37
C THR A 342 -5.53 1.22 29.51
N ASN A 343 -5.69 1.72 30.74
CA ASN A 343 -6.49 2.88 31.13
C ASN A 343 -8.02 2.77 30.98
N GLY A 344 -8.57 1.58 30.72
CA GLY A 344 -10.04 1.36 30.66
C GLY A 344 -10.73 2.03 29.47
N THR A 345 -9.96 2.54 28.51
CA THR A 345 -10.48 3.15 27.29
C THR A 345 -11.20 2.10 26.44
N ILE A 346 -12.43 2.36 26.03
CA ILE A 346 -13.18 1.46 25.15
C ILE A 346 -12.80 1.77 23.71
N ALA A 347 -11.86 1.00 23.15
CA ALA A 347 -11.39 1.17 21.78
C ALA A 347 -12.36 0.58 20.75
N GLY A 348 -13.14 -0.42 21.14
CA GLY A 348 -14.11 -1.11 20.30
C GLY A 348 -15.07 -1.99 21.11
N THR A 349 -16.02 -2.60 20.42
CA THR A 349 -17.01 -3.52 20.99
C THR A 349 -16.60 -4.97 20.70
N ALA A 350 -16.60 -5.83 21.71
CA ALA A 350 -16.39 -7.27 21.52
C ALA A 350 -17.59 -7.88 20.80
N GLU A 351 -17.35 -8.71 19.79
CA GLU A 351 -18.38 -9.44 19.07
C GLU A 351 -17.90 -10.87 18.83
N SER A 352 -18.81 -11.85 18.85
CA SER A 352 -18.43 -13.21 18.46
C SER A 352 -18.06 -13.26 16.98
N ILE A 353 -17.07 -14.08 16.63
CA ILE A 353 -16.66 -14.26 15.23
C ILE A 353 -17.82 -14.72 14.34
N ASP A 354 -18.76 -15.51 14.88
CA ASP A 354 -19.94 -15.96 14.17
C ASP A 354 -20.90 -14.80 13.89
N PHE A 355 -21.13 -13.91 14.86
CA PHE A 355 -21.93 -12.71 14.64
C PHE A 355 -21.29 -11.78 13.60
N MET A 356 -19.96 -11.61 13.64
CA MET A 356 -19.23 -10.77 12.69
C MET A 356 -19.34 -11.24 11.23
N LYS A 357 -19.76 -12.49 10.98
CA LYS A 357 -20.02 -13.04 9.63
C LYS A 357 -21.46 -12.85 9.16
N THR A 358 -22.34 -12.30 10.00
CA THR A 358 -23.76 -12.15 9.68
C THR A 358 -24.06 -10.87 8.89
N LYS A 359 -25.21 -10.87 8.23
CA LYS A 359 -25.78 -9.67 7.62
C LYS A 359 -26.09 -8.58 8.65
N GLU A 360 -26.48 -8.97 9.87
CA GLU A 360 -26.81 -8.05 10.96
C GLU A 360 -25.57 -7.26 11.41
N PHE A 361 -24.41 -7.92 11.54
CA PHE A 361 -23.16 -7.22 11.84
C PHE A 361 -22.77 -6.25 10.72
N TYR A 362 -22.87 -6.66 9.46
CA TYR A 362 -22.64 -5.78 8.31
C TYR A 362 -23.54 -4.53 8.37
N ASP A 363 -24.84 -4.71 8.63
CA ASP A 363 -25.79 -3.61 8.73
C ASP A 363 -25.44 -2.68 9.91
N LYS A 364 -25.03 -3.25 11.06
CA LYS A 364 -24.55 -2.50 12.23
C LYS A 364 -23.31 -1.67 11.93
N LEU A 365 -22.32 -2.24 11.25
CA LEU A 365 -21.08 -1.57 10.87
C LEU A 365 -21.33 -0.42 9.89
N THR A 366 -22.19 -0.63 8.88
CA THR A 366 -22.47 0.34 7.82
C THR A 366 -23.41 1.47 8.26
N GLN A 367 -24.44 1.17 9.07
CA GLN A 367 -25.33 2.21 9.63
C GLN A 367 -24.59 3.25 10.49
N ASN A 368 -23.46 2.87 11.08
CA ASN A 368 -22.63 3.75 11.90
C ASN A 368 -21.51 4.46 11.11
N GLY A 369 -21.57 4.39 9.78
CA GLY A 369 -20.68 5.11 8.86
C GLY A 369 -19.48 4.30 8.38
N GLY A 370 -19.42 2.99 8.64
CA GLY A 370 -18.44 2.12 8.01
C GLY A 370 -18.74 1.91 6.53
N ASP A 371 -17.70 1.93 5.71
CA ASP A 371 -17.82 1.71 4.27
C ASP A 371 -17.33 0.31 3.90
N TYR A 372 -18.29 -0.59 3.74
CA TYR A 372 -18.07 -2.02 3.55
C TYR A 372 -19.12 -2.58 2.60
N ARG A 373 -18.83 -3.73 2.01
CA ARG A 373 -19.78 -4.58 1.29
C ARG A 373 -20.03 -5.86 2.07
N PHE A 374 -21.26 -6.36 1.99
CA PHE A 374 -21.65 -7.61 2.61
C PHE A 374 -20.93 -8.79 1.95
N ASN A 375 -20.50 -9.76 2.79
CA ASN A 375 -19.87 -10.99 2.36
C ASN A 375 -20.63 -12.17 2.96
N PRO A 376 -21.35 -12.97 2.16
CA PRO A 376 -22.12 -14.11 2.68
C PRO A 376 -21.24 -15.24 3.21
N ASN A 377 -19.95 -15.26 2.86
CA ASN A 377 -19.02 -16.36 3.17
C ASN A 377 -17.97 -15.96 4.23
N GLY A 378 -18.13 -14.83 4.91
CA GLY A 378 -17.15 -14.36 5.87
C GLY A 378 -17.52 -13.03 6.51
N THR A 379 -16.55 -12.37 7.11
CA THR A 379 -16.73 -11.00 7.61
C THR A 379 -16.91 -10.02 6.44
N PRO A 380 -17.48 -8.82 6.67
CA PRO A 380 -17.61 -7.78 5.66
C PRO A 380 -16.30 -7.56 4.88
N LEU A 381 -16.39 -7.06 3.66
CA LEU A 381 -15.21 -6.75 2.86
C LEU A 381 -15.20 -5.26 2.57
N LEU A 382 -14.03 -4.72 2.26
CA LEU A 382 -13.97 -3.35 1.76
C LEU A 382 -14.61 -3.26 0.38
N PRO A 383 -15.08 -2.07 -0.02
CA PRO A 383 -15.59 -1.82 -1.38
C PRO A 383 -14.58 -2.27 -2.43
N GLU A 384 -15.08 -2.71 -3.58
CA GLU A 384 -14.21 -3.02 -4.71
C GLU A 384 -13.58 -1.71 -5.21
N HIS A 385 -12.24 -1.67 -5.27
CA HIS A 385 -11.50 -0.59 -5.88
C HIS A 385 -11.05 -1.00 -7.29
N LYS A 386 -11.21 -0.12 -8.27
CA LYS A 386 -10.70 -0.32 -9.64
C LYS A 386 -9.47 0.54 -9.82
N TYR A 387 -8.37 -0.08 -10.24
CA TYR A 387 -7.10 0.56 -10.52
C TYR A 387 -7.27 1.83 -11.37
N PRO A 388 -6.64 2.95 -11.01
CA PRO A 388 -6.29 3.94 -12.00
C PRO A 388 -5.19 3.33 -12.89
N THR A 389 -5.58 2.69 -14.00
CA THR A 389 -4.65 2.48 -15.10
C THR A 389 -4.29 3.84 -15.68
N VAL A 390 -3.05 4.04 -16.11
CA VAL A 390 -2.64 5.23 -16.88
C VAL A 390 -3.51 5.28 -18.16
N GLU A 391 -4.69 5.90 -18.07
CA GLU A 391 -5.62 5.96 -19.18
C GLU A 391 -4.96 6.83 -20.26
N GLU A 392 -4.95 6.28 -21.49
CA GLU A 392 -4.23 6.80 -22.65
C GLU A 392 -4.31 8.33 -22.73
N THR A 393 -3.14 8.96 -22.89
CA THR A 393 -3.04 10.35 -23.34
C THR A 393 -4.15 10.64 -24.35
N PRO A 394 -4.95 11.70 -24.21
CA PRO A 394 -6.01 11.97 -25.17
C PRO A 394 -5.36 12.08 -26.55
N ARG A 395 -5.61 11.08 -27.40
CA ARG A 395 -5.32 11.21 -28.83
C ARG A 395 -6.24 12.32 -29.29
N TYR A 396 -5.72 13.55 -29.28
CA TYR A 396 -6.29 14.64 -30.03
C TYR A 396 -6.26 14.21 -31.49
N TYR A 397 -7.34 13.59 -31.94
CA TYR A 397 -7.67 13.57 -33.35
C TYR A 397 -7.85 15.03 -33.74
N TYR A 398 -6.81 15.61 -34.32
CA TYR A 398 -6.97 16.73 -35.23
C TYR A 398 -7.86 16.23 -36.36
N SER A 399 -9.17 16.44 -36.24
CA SER A 399 -10.05 16.42 -37.40
C SER A 399 -9.78 17.73 -38.16
N SER A 400 -8.97 17.64 -39.22
CA SER A 400 -8.92 18.67 -40.25
C SER A 400 -10.22 18.61 -41.06
N ALA A 401 -11.31 19.08 -40.47
CA ALA A 401 -12.53 19.39 -41.20
C ALA A 401 -12.71 20.90 -41.28
N THR A 402 -11.86 21.55 -42.07
CA THR A 402 -12.27 22.78 -42.76
C THR A 402 -13.35 22.41 -43.76
N THR A 403 -14.62 22.69 -43.47
CA THR A 403 -15.57 23.16 -44.49
C THR A 403 -16.65 24.04 -43.84
N ALA A 404 -16.71 25.25 -44.37
CA ALA A 404 -17.73 26.30 -44.34
C ALA A 404 -18.98 26.14 -43.45
N LYS A 405 -19.22 27.21 -42.66
CA LYS A 405 -20.55 27.61 -42.22
C LYS A 405 -21.46 27.76 -43.44
N ASP A 406 -22.62 27.12 -43.38
CA ASP A 406 -23.78 27.58 -44.13
C ASP A 406 -24.96 27.77 -43.18
N GLU A 407 -25.73 28.80 -43.47
CA GLU A 407 -26.69 29.44 -42.58
C GLU A 407 -27.99 28.64 -42.39
N GLY A 408 -28.51 28.66 -41.16
CA GLY A 408 -29.95 28.55 -40.89
C GLY A 408 -30.59 27.17 -41.04
N LYS A 409 -30.81 26.49 -39.90
CA LYS A 409 -32.13 25.92 -39.52
C LYS A 409 -32.12 25.30 -38.12
N THR A 410 -33.23 25.55 -37.45
CA THR A 410 -33.63 25.14 -36.10
C THR A 410 -33.98 23.64 -36.01
N GLY A 411 -33.56 22.98 -34.92
CA GLY A 411 -34.08 21.67 -34.51
C GLY A 411 -33.49 21.22 -33.16
N SER A 412 -34.30 21.24 -32.12
CA SER A 412 -33.99 20.78 -30.75
C SER A 412 -33.86 19.24 -30.65
N PRO A 413 -33.25 18.70 -29.57
CA PRO A 413 -32.58 17.40 -29.56
C PRO A 413 -33.53 16.23 -29.29
N LYS A 414 -33.19 15.04 -29.80
CA LYS A 414 -33.80 13.77 -29.37
C LYS A 414 -32.84 12.99 -28.47
N THR A 415 -33.25 12.86 -27.22
CA THR A 415 -32.86 11.84 -26.26
C THR A 415 -33.06 10.43 -26.81
N ILE A 416 -32.09 9.55 -26.61
CA ILE A 416 -32.37 8.12 -26.45
C ILE A 416 -31.43 7.57 -25.35
N ASP A 417 -32.07 7.02 -24.33
CA ASP A 417 -31.53 6.25 -23.22
C ASP A 417 -31.72 4.75 -23.52
N ALA A 418 -30.72 3.96 -23.14
CA ALA A 418 -30.66 2.51 -22.90
C ALA A 418 -29.17 2.12 -23.01
N GLY A 419 -28.46 1.65 -21.99
CA GLY A 419 -28.89 0.75 -20.93
C GLY A 419 -28.56 -0.69 -21.32
N VAL A 420 -27.56 -1.26 -20.64
CA VAL A 420 -27.18 -2.69 -20.56
C VAL A 420 -26.33 -3.25 -21.72
N GLY A 421 -25.16 -3.79 -21.33
CA GLY A 421 -24.10 -4.27 -22.21
C GLY A 421 -24.15 -5.75 -22.56
N MET A 422 -23.12 -6.22 -23.28
CA MET A 422 -22.65 -7.60 -23.25
C MET A 422 -21.27 -7.73 -23.92
N TYR A 423 -20.52 -8.66 -23.35
CA TYR A 423 -19.21 -9.18 -23.72
C TYR A 423 -19.05 -9.54 -25.20
N ALA A 424 -17.89 -9.23 -25.78
CA ALA A 424 -17.41 -9.87 -26.99
C ALA A 424 -16.59 -11.12 -26.61
N VAL A 425 -17.22 -12.28 -26.75
CA VAL A 425 -16.55 -13.59 -26.82
C VAL A 425 -16.01 -13.75 -28.24
N SER A 426 -14.70 -13.99 -28.35
CA SER A 426 -14.04 -14.32 -29.62
C SER A 426 -14.44 -15.71 -30.09
N ALA A 427 -15.21 -15.80 -31.17
CA ALA A 427 -15.45 -17.05 -31.89
C ALA A 427 -14.77 -17.00 -33.26
N ALA A 428 -13.78 -17.87 -33.46
CA ALA A 428 -13.19 -18.16 -34.75
C ALA A 428 -14.18 -18.96 -35.61
N LEU A 429 -14.40 -18.55 -36.85
CA LEU A 429 -15.04 -19.37 -37.88
C LEU A 429 -14.24 -19.30 -39.17
N SER A 430 -13.66 -20.45 -39.50
CA SER A 430 -13.12 -20.81 -40.80
C SER A 430 -14.25 -20.88 -41.83
N LEU A 431 -14.00 -20.36 -43.04
CA LEU A 431 -14.83 -20.63 -44.21
C LEU A 431 -14.02 -21.45 -45.21
N THR A 432 -14.42 -22.70 -45.38
CA THR A 432 -14.03 -23.60 -46.46
C THR A 432 -14.84 -23.32 -47.72
N GLY A 433 -14.19 -23.44 -48.87
CA GLY A 433 -14.78 -24.04 -50.07
C GLY A 433 -15.17 -23.08 -51.20
N MET A 434 -14.30 -22.99 -52.21
CA MET A 434 -14.76 -23.08 -53.59
C MET A 434 -13.78 -23.90 -54.42
N VAL A 435 -14.30 -25.01 -54.91
CA VAL A 435 -13.70 -25.93 -55.88
C VAL A 435 -13.77 -25.29 -57.27
N TYR A 436 -12.66 -25.30 -58.01
CA TYR A 436 -12.73 -25.35 -59.47
C TYR A 436 -11.71 -26.33 -60.02
N VAL A 437 -12.21 -27.23 -60.85
CA VAL A 437 -11.55 -28.41 -61.40
C VAL A 437 -10.98 -28.10 -62.78
N SER A 438 -9.74 -28.57 -62.99
CA SER A 438 -9.15 -29.06 -64.26
C SER A 438 -8.96 -28.09 -65.43
N LYS A 439 -7.68 -27.93 -65.82
CA LYS A 439 -7.18 -28.62 -67.02
C LYS A 439 -5.65 -28.77 -67.03
N LYS A 440 -5.25 -29.99 -67.39
CA LYS A 440 -3.89 -30.49 -67.58
C LYS A 440 -3.42 -30.25 -69.04
N LYS A 441 -2.10 -30.41 -69.23
CA LYS A 441 -1.26 -30.44 -70.46
C LYS A 441 -0.56 -29.11 -70.72
N SER A 442 0.76 -29.03 -70.84
CA SER A 442 1.81 -30.03 -71.12
C SER A 442 3.02 -29.86 -70.21
#